data_AF-A0A1G3UB03-F1
#
_entry.id   AF-A0A1G3UB03-F1
#
_cell.length_a   1.000
_cell.length_b   1.000
_cell.length_c   1.000
_cell.angle_alpha   90.00
_cell.angle_beta   90.00
_cell.angle_gamma   90.00
#
_symmetry.space_group_name_H-M   'P 1'
#
loop_
_entity.id
_entity.type
_entity.pdbx_description
1 polymer ?
#
loop_
_entity_poly.entity_id
_entity_poly.type
_entity_poly.pdbx_seq_one_letter_code
_entity_poly.pdbx_strand_id
1 'polypeptide(L)'
;MSKPNLIFTKYKNSFSVYVKNLELLSVEQIQIIESFVSTRKGVFDFNSYTFVIQKRLEFNEFVALIEKSSIDAKCEENIPKIEQKSKVEFGKYKGMYYCDIPDSYLLWLKSNYLGKDRDIIDLELNFRAL
;
A
#
# COMPACT_ATOMS: atom_id res chain seq x y z
N MET A 1 -29.03 -3.88 -0.85
CA MET A 1 -28.17 -3.34 0.22
C MET A 1 -26.81 -3.03 -0.37
N SER A 2 -26.16 -1.96 0.07
CA SER A 2 -24.79 -1.63 -0.35
C SER A 2 -23.80 -2.62 0.27
N LYS A 3 -22.88 -3.16 -0.53
CA LYS A 3 -21.80 -4.04 -0.06
C LYS A 3 -20.62 -3.19 0.40
N PRO A 4 -19.94 -3.49 1.52
CA PRO A 4 -18.73 -2.78 1.92
C PRO A 4 -17.66 -2.89 0.84
N ASN A 5 -16.99 -1.79 0.51
CA ASN A 5 -15.84 -1.77 -0.38
C ASN A 5 -14.57 -1.59 0.44
N LEU A 6 -13.80 -2.67 0.55
CA LEU A 6 -12.62 -2.84 1.39
C LEU A 6 -11.37 -2.78 0.54
N ILE A 7 -10.59 -1.73 0.71
CA ILE A 7 -9.32 -1.53 0.00
C ILE A 7 -8.17 -1.96 0.91
N PHE A 8 -7.63 -3.15 0.65
CA PHE A 8 -6.56 -3.77 1.42
C PHE A 8 -5.19 -3.19 1.03
N THR A 9 -4.41 -2.76 2.02
CA THR A 9 -3.03 -2.30 1.85
C THR A 9 -2.12 -3.11 2.75
N LYS A 10 -1.12 -3.77 2.14
CA LYS A 10 -0.14 -4.60 2.85
C LYS A 10 1.01 -3.76 3.40
N TYR A 11 1.39 -4.03 4.65
CA TYR A 11 2.63 -3.54 5.25
C TYR A 11 3.50 -4.69 5.76
N LYS A 12 4.71 -4.36 6.25
CA LYS A 12 5.72 -5.34 6.68
C LYS A 12 5.23 -6.29 7.79
N ASN A 13 4.57 -5.73 8.80
CA ASN A 13 4.09 -6.46 10.00
C ASN A 13 2.60 -6.23 10.30
N SER A 14 1.89 -5.59 9.38
CA SER A 14 0.49 -5.23 9.53
C SER A 14 -0.16 -5.12 8.17
N PHE A 15 -1.48 -4.98 8.17
CA PHE A 15 -2.21 -4.51 7.00
C PHE A 15 -3.21 -3.44 7.44
N SER A 16 -3.52 -2.53 6.53
CA SER A 16 -4.64 -1.62 6.69
C SER A 16 -5.71 -1.92 5.65
N VAL A 17 -6.94 -1.56 5.97
CA VAL A 17 -8.06 -1.68 5.05
C VAL A 17 -8.86 -0.41 5.11
N TYR A 18 -9.01 0.25 3.97
CA TYR A 18 -9.81 1.45 3.83
C TYR A 18 -11.22 1.08 3.34
N VAL A 19 -12.24 1.57 4.04
CA VAL A 19 -13.65 1.32 3.76
C VAL A 19 -14.20 2.49 2.94
N LYS A 20 -14.16 2.38 1.61
CA LYS A 20 -14.46 3.50 0.71
C LYS A 20 -15.88 4.03 0.82
N ASN A 21 -16.84 3.16 1.10
CA ASN A 21 -18.26 3.48 1.12
C ASN A 21 -18.87 3.35 2.52
N LEU A 22 -18.10 3.64 3.58
CA LEU A 22 -18.55 3.51 4.96
C LEU A 22 -19.86 4.26 5.24
N GLU A 23 -20.02 5.45 4.67
CA GLU A 23 -21.21 6.31 4.82
C GLU A 23 -22.47 5.72 4.17
N LEU A 24 -22.32 4.78 3.24
CA LEU A 24 -23.42 4.10 2.54
C LEU A 24 -23.80 2.77 3.20
N LEU A 25 -23.10 2.36 4.26
CA LEU A 25 -23.35 1.14 5.01
C LEU A 25 -24.38 1.37 6.11
N SER A 26 -25.12 0.33 6.46
CA SER A 26 -25.98 0.37 7.64
C SER A 26 -25.16 0.32 8.93
N VAL A 27 -25.73 0.84 10.02
CA VAL A 27 -25.10 0.78 11.35
C VAL A 27 -24.76 -0.65 11.75
N GLU A 28 -25.62 -1.62 11.39
CA GLU A 28 -25.39 -3.05 11.64
C GLU A 28 -24.15 -3.57 10.90
N GLN A 29 -23.96 -3.19 9.64
CA GLN A 29 -22.76 -3.57 8.87
C GLN A 29 -21.49 -2.97 9.48
N ILE A 30 -21.55 -1.71 9.93
CA ILE A 30 -20.42 -1.04 10.58
C ILE A 30 -20.07 -1.76 11.89
N GLN A 31 -21.06 -2.13 12.71
CA GLN A 31 -20.85 -2.89 13.94
C GLN A 31 -20.25 -4.28 13.71
N ILE A 32 -20.63 -4.96 12.62
CA ILE A 32 -20.04 -6.24 12.22
C ILE A 32 -18.55 -6.05 11.90
N ILE A 33 -18.20 -5.02 11.14
CA ILE A 33 -16.80 -4.71 10.79
C ILE A 33 -16.01 -4.33 12.05
N GLU A 34 -16.57 -3.50 12.93
CA GLU A 34 -15.94 -3.12 14.19
C GLU A 34 -15.70 -4.34 15.09
N SER A 35 -16.69 -5.22 15.21
CA SER A 35 -16.58 -6.48 15.97
C SER A 35 -15.52 -7.40 15.37
N PHE A 36 -15.46 -7.49 14.04
CA PHE A 36 -14.47 -8.25 13.30
C PHE A 36 -13.04 -7.74 13.58
N VAL A 37 -12.85 -6.42 13.63
CA VAL A 37 -11.56 -5.78 13.90
C VAL A 37 -11.18 -5.96 15.37
N SER A 38 -12.10 -5.71 16.28
CA SER A 38 -11.91 -5.83 17.74
C SER A 38 -11.57 -7.26 18.15
N THR A 39 -12.25 -8.27 17.58
CA THR A 39 -11.96 -9.70 17.81
C THR A 39 -10.52 -10.06 17.44
N ARG A 40 -9.94 -9.37 16.44
CA ARG A 40 -8.57 -9.59 15.96
C ARG A 40 -7.56 -8.63 16.59
N LYS A 41 -7.93 -7.92 17.65
CA LYS A 41 -7.11 -6.89 18.32
C LYS A 41 -6.61 -5.81 17.35
N GLY A 42 -7.40 -5.50 16.34
CA GLY A 42 -7.15 -4.38 15.44
C GLY A 42 -7.70 -3.08 16.00
N VAL A 43 -7.42 -1.99 15.30
CA VAL A 43 -7.94 -0.66 15.58
C VAL A 43 -8.74 -0.18 14.38
N PHE A 44 -9.96 0.30 14.61
CA PHE A 44 -10.79 0.93 13.60
C PHE A 44 -10.74 2.45 13.80
N ASP A 45 -10.28 3.18 12.79
CA ASP A 45 -10.27 4.65 12.77
C ASP A 45 -11.46 5.16 11.96
N PHE A 46 -12.45 5.70 12.66
CA PHE A 46 -13.67 6.23 12.06
C PHE A 46 -13.46 7.58 11.37
N ASN A 47 -12.38 8.32 11.66
CA ASN A 47 -12.09 9.58 10.98
C ASN A 47 -11.51 9.34 9.58
N SER A 48 -10.66 8.31 9.48
CA SER A 48 -9.94 7.96 8.25
C SER A 48 -10.62 6.81 7.48
N TYR A 49 -11.79 6.35 7.96
CA TYR A 49 -12.52 5.18 7.46
C TYR A 49 -11.61 3.96 7.22
N THR A 50 -10.62 3.77 8.09
CA THR A 50 -9.56 2.77 7.90
C THR A 50 -9.42 1.94 9.16
N PHE A 51 -9.26 0.63 9.00
CA PHE A 51 -8.85 -0.23 10.11
C PHE A 51 -7.49 -0.86 9.88
N VAL A 52 -6.77 -1.11 10.97
CA VAL A 52 -5.44 -1.69 10.96
C VAL A 52 -5.41 -2.90 11.87
N ILE A 53 -4.85 -4.00 11.36
CA ILE A 53 -4.63 -5.22 12.14
C ILE A 53 -3.14 -5.55 12.10
N GLN A 54 -2.54 -5.72 13.27
CA GLN A 54 -1.11 -6.04 13.44
C GLN A 54 -0.84 -7.53 13.18
N LYS A 55 -1.10 -7.96 11.95
CA LYS A 55 -0.82 -9.32 11.50
C LYS A 55 -0.25 -9.27 10.10
N ARG A 56 0.70 -10.15 9.82
CA ARG A 56 1.15 -10.39 8.46
C ARG A 56 0.10 -11.23 7.75
N LEU A 57 -0.47 -10.68 6.68
CA LEU A 57 -1.53 -11.30 5.90
C LEU A 57 -1.35 -10.92 4.43
N GLU A 58 -1.49 -11.88 3.52
CA GLU A 58 -1.56 -11.61 2.08
C GLU A 58 -2.99 -11.27 1.66
N PHE A 59 -3.16 -10.57 0.54
CA PHE A 59 -4.49 -10.16 0.05
C PHE A 59 -5.42 -11.37 -0.16
N ASN A 60 -4.91 -12.47 -0.73
CA ASN A 60 -5.72 -13.67 -0.94
C ASN A 60 -6.21 -14.29 0.38
N GLU A 61 -5.37 -14.25 1.43
CA GLU A 61 -5.77 -14.71 2.76
C GLU A 61 -6.81 -13.78 3.40
N PHE A 62 -6.70 -12.47 3.15
CA PHE A 62 -7.69 -11.49 3.57
C PHE A 62 -9.07 -11.76 2.93
N VAL A 63 -9.11 -11.97 1.62
CA VAL A 63 -10.35 -12.30 0.91
C VAL A 63 -11.00 -13.56 1.50
N ALA A 64 -10.23 -14.65 1.64
CA ALA A 64 -10.72 -15.90 2.23
C ALA A 64 -11.21 -15.73 3.68
N LEU A 65 -10.63 -14.80 4.43
CA LEU A 65 -10.99 -14.52 5.81
C LEU A 65 -12.28 -13.69 5.92
N ILE A 66 -12.52 -12.78 4.97
CA ILE A 66 -13.78 -12.03 4.84
C ILE A 66 -14.91 -12.97 4.43
N GLU A 67 -14.68 -13.85 3.46
CA GLU A 67 -15.64 -14.89 3.03
C GLU A 67 -16.02 -15.82 4.18
N LYS A 68 -15.04 -16.28 4.97
CA LYS A 68 -15.29 -17.09 6.19
C LYS A 68 -16.03 -16.35 7.30
N SER A 69 -15.93 -15.02 7.34
CA SER A 69 -16.61 -14.20 8.34
C SER A 69 -18.04 -13.84 7.92
N SER A 70 -18.52 -14.38 6.78
CA SER A 70 -19.85 -14.10 6.21
C SER A 70 -20.11 -12.62 5.93
N ILE A 71 -19.06 -11.83 5.70
CA ILE A 71 -19.17 -10.42 5.32
C ILE A 71 -19.16 -10.35 3.80
N ASP A 72 -20.31 -10.06 3.20
CA ASP A 72 -20.45 -9.89 1.75
C ASP A 72 -19.90 -8.52 1.31
N ALA A 73 -18.57 -8.43 1.19
CA ALA A 73 -17.84 -7.22 0.85
C ALA A 73 -17.07 -7.35 -0.47
N LYS A 74 -16.96 -6.23 -1.20
CA LYS A 74 -16.06 -6.08 -2.32
C LYS A 74 -14.65 -5.81 -1.78
N CYS A 75 -13.67 -6.63 -2.16
CA CYS A 75 -12.28 -6.47 -1.76
C CYS A 75 -11.44 -6.00 -2.95
N GLU A 76 -10.68 -4.93 -2.76
CA GLU A 76 -9.74 -4.38 -3.74
C GLU A 76 -8.34 -4.36 -3.11
N GLU A 77 -7.31 -4.76 -3.85
CA GLU A 77 -5.93 -4.66 -3.37
C GLU A 77 -5.34 -3.31 -3.80
N ASN A 78 -4.84 -2.56 -2.82
CA ASN A 78 -4.02 -1.38 -3.05
C ASN A 78 -2.57 -1.74 -2.75
N ILE A 79 -1.81 -1.95 -3.82
CA ILE A 79 -0.36 -2.11 -3.75
C ILE A 79 0.20 -0.69 -3.61
N PRO A 80 0.70 -0.29 -2.43
CA PRO A 80 1.25 1.04 -2.28
C PRO A 80 2.43 1.14 -3.25
N LYS A 81 2.36 2.10 -4.19
CA LYS A 81 3.51 2.45 -5.02
C LYS A 81 4.59 2.93 -4.06
N ILE A 82 5.58 2.09 -3.79
CA ILE A 82 6.74 2.47 -2.99
C ILE A 82 7.46 3.51 -3.82
N GLU A 83 7.17 4.80 -3.59
CA GLU A 83 8.07 5.86 -4.03
C GLU A 83 9.41 5.57 -3.38
N GLN A 84 10.37 5.10 -4.17
CA GLN A 84 11.73 4.90 -3.70
C GLN A 84 12.29 6.26 -3.33
N LYS A 85 12.22 6.61 -2.04
CA LYS A 85 12.82 7.83 -1.48
C LYS A 85 14.35 7.74 -1.40
N SER A 86 14.97 7.05 -2.35
CA SER A 86 16.41 7.03 -2.49
C SER A 86 16.82 8.40 -3.04
N LYS A 87 17.73 9.06 -2.33
CA LYS A 87 18.33 10.32 -2.76
C LYS A 87 19.65 10.02 -3.43
N VAL A 88 20.00 10.81 -4.43
CA VAL A 88 21.30 10.71 -5.06
C VAL A 88 22.35 11.24 -4.11
N GLU A 89 23.36 10.44 -3.77
CA GLU A 89 24.40 10.82 -2.81
C GLU A 89 25.59 11.55 -3.46
N PHE A 90 25.61 11.67 -4.79
CA PHE A 90 26.76 12.14 -5.56
C PHE A 90 26.39 12.93 -6.83
N GLY A 91 27.37 13.61 -7.42
CA GLY A 91 27.19 14.31 -8.70
C GLY A 91 26.36 15.59 -8.63
N LYS A 92 25.85 16.01 -9.80
CA LYS A 92 25.14 17.30 -10.01
C LYS A 92 23.80 17.37 -9.29
N TYR A 93 23.14 16.23 -9.08
CA TYR A 93 21.82 16.11 -8.46
C TYR A 93 21.89 15.56 -7.03
N LYS A 94 23.04 15.70 -6.36
CA LYS A 94 23.24 15.26 -4.98
C LYS A 94 22.17 15.86 -4.05
N GLY A 95 21.45 15.01 -3.32
CA GLY A 95 20.38 15.37 -2.39
C GLY A 95 18.97 15.37 -3.00
N MET A 96 18.83 15.24 -4.32
CA MET A 96 17.54 15.08 -5.01
C MET A 96 17.13 13.61 -5.04
N TYR A 97 15.82 13.34 -5.13
CA TYR A 97 15.32 11.96 -5.29
C TYR A 97 15.62 11.46 -6.70
N TYR A 98 15.86 10.16 -6.86
CA TYR A 98 15.98 9.55 -8.19
C TYR A 98 14.72 9.81 -9.05
N CYS A 99 13.55 9.92 -8.42
CA CYS A 99 12.28 10.30 -9.04
C CYS A 99 12.25 11.71 -9.65
N ASP A 100 13.05 12.67 -9.16
CA ASP A 100 13.05 14.06 -9.63
C ASP A 100 14.08 14.35 -10.74
N ILE A 101 14.87 13.34 -11.10
CA ILE A 101 16.02 13.50 -11.97
C ILE A 101 15.65 13.19 -13.43
N PRO A 102 16.22 13.89 -14.42
CA PRO A 102 15.97 13.60 -15.83
C PRO A 102 16.42 12.19 -16.24
N ASP A 103 15.67 11.53 -17.13
CA ASP A 103 15.98 10.18 -17.63
C ASP A 103 17.36 10.11 -18.30
N SER A 104 17.76 11.18 -18.99
CA SER A 104 19.09 11.30 -19.59
C SER A 104 20.22 11.17 -18.57
N TYR A 105 20.01 11.68 -17.35
CA TYR A 105 20.98 11.57 -16.26
C TYR A 105 20.94 10.20 -15.59
N LEU A 106 19.76 9.58 -15.44
CA LEU A 106 19.63 8.20 -14.96
C LEU A 106 20.31 7.19 -15.89
N LEU A 107 20.15 7.34 -17.21
CA LEU A 107 20.82 6.51 -18.21
C LEU A 107 22.35 6.70 -18.20
N TRP A 108 22.80 7.95 -18.01
CA TRP A 108 24.22 8.24 -17.83
C TRP A 108 24.75 7.60 -16.54
N LEU A 109 24.01 7.70 -15.43
CA LEU A 109 24.36 7.06 -14.16
C LEU A 109 24.46 5.54 -14.28
N LYS A 110 23.49 4.89 -14.93
CA LYS A 110 23.51 3.44 -15.19
C LYS A 110 24.75 3.00 -15.99
N SER A 111 25.20 3.84 -16.92
CA SER A 111 26.37 3.55 -17.77
C SER A 111 27.71 3.87 -17.11
N ASN A 112 27.76 4.89 -16.24
CA ASN A 112 29.01 5.42 -15.68
C ASN A 112 29.24 5.05 -14.21
N TYR A 113 28.21 4.66 -13.47
CA TYR A 113 28.31 4.34 -12.05
C TYR A 113 28.24 2.82 -11.81
N LEU A 114 29.27 2.31 -11.14
CA LEU A 114 29.43 0.89 -10.76
C LEU A 114 29.24 0.68 -9.24
N GLY A 115 28.69 1.68 -8.54
CA GLY A 115 28.47 1.62 -7.10
C GLY A 115 27.17 0.92 -6.69
N LYS A 116 26.90 0.95 -5.38
CA LYS A 116 25.76 0.25 -4.74
C LYS A 116 24.39 0.75 -5.20
N ASP A 117 24.31 1.92 -5.81
CA ASP A 117 23.05 2.54 -6.25
C ASP A 117 22.57 2.09 -7.63
N ARG A 118 23.32 1.18 -8.30
CA ARG A 118 22.97 0.70 -9.65
C ARG A 118 21.62 -0.03 -9.67
N ASP A 119 21.35 -0.86 -8.67
CA ASP A 119 20.07 -1.56 -8.53
C ASP A 119 18.90 -0.57 -8.32
N ILE A 120 19.14 0.53 -7.60
CA ILE A 120 18.16 1.60 -7.36
C ILE A 120 17.84 2.33 -8.68
N ILE A 121 18.89 2.67 -9.44
CA ILE A 121 18.74 3.33 -10.75
C ILE A 121 18.03 2.42 -11.75
N ASP A 122 18.32 1.11 -11.75
CA ASP A 122 17.67 0.15 -12.64
C ASP A 122 16.19 -0.04 -12.29
N LEU A 123 15.86 -0.12 -11.00
CA LEU A 123 14.47 -0.15 -10.54
C LEU A 123 13.71 1.12 -10.92
N GLU A 124 14.32 2.30 -10.78
CA GLU A 124 13.70 3.58 -11.16
C GLU A 124 13.48 3.69 -12.67
N LEU A 125 14.44 3.25 -13.49
CA LEU A 125 14.30 3.22 -14.94
C LEU A 125 13.19 2.24 -15.38
N ASN A 126 13.11 1.07 -14.75
CA ASN A 126 12.01 0.12 -15.02
C ASN A 126 10.66 0.67 -14.57
N PHE A 127 10.61 1.46 -13.49
CA PHE A 127 9.39 2.11 -13.02
C PHE A 127 8.88 3.18 -13.98
N ARG A 128 9.78 3.93 -14.64
CA ARG A 128 9.42 4.98 -15.60
C ARG A 128 9.18 4.49 -17.03
N ALA A 129 9.71 3.34 -17.41
CA ALA A 129 9.51 2.73 -18.73
C ALA A 129 8.17 1.98 -18.87
N LEU A 130 7.29 2.08 -17.86
CA LEU A 130 5.93 1.53 -17.82
C LEU A 130 4.87 2.61 -18.07
#